data_AF-A0A815MZX0-F1
#
_entry.id   AF-A0A815MZX0-F1
#
_cell.length_a   1.000
_cell.length_b   1.000
_cell.length_c   1.000
_cell.angle_alpha   90.00
_cell.angle_beta   90.00
_cell.angle_gamma   90.00
#
_symmetry.space_group_name_H-M   'P 1'
#
loop_
_entity.id
_entity.type
_entity.pdbx_description
1 polymer ?
#
loop_
_entity_poly.entity_id
_entity_poly.type
_entity_poly.pdbx_seq_one_letter_code
_entity_poly.pdbx_strand_id
1 'polypeptide(L)'
;MHLVCSGHFKTLITYWERILLPGVFDQGSNYLISIILPHSFKYQFMPLIQYHQWKTKMFRDFLLYVSPIFVSLFLPDSLALHFLHYFVYIRTLYFYDHVTELDGIENLFNYYYERITDYYGKKSQLCTLHLHLHLKDQVLKHGALVFTSCFARESYIGQSVKWCLGRKYILEQFITWYSVDRSLALKNSMKLNDIFYVEKFIGNYINMLLIQNYQDKLNLCSIKKKMNLTGSNFFLVIVVD
;
A
#
# COMPACT_ATOMS: atom_id res chain seq x y z
N MET A 1 -4.97 -0.44 9.92
CA MET A 1 -4.91 -1.17 8.63
C MET A 1 -6.25 -1.67 8.09
N HIS A 2 -7.07 -2.43 8.83
CA HIS A 2 -8.39 -2.86 8.29
C HIS A 2 -9.26 -1.68 7.85
N LEU A 3 -9.27 -0.61 8.65
CA LEU A 3 -9.97 0.64 8.37
C LEU A 3 -9.42 1.36 7.11
N VAL A 4 -8.11 1.29 6.89
CA VAL A 4 -7.42 1.80 5.68
C VAL A 4 -7.85 1.01 4.46
N CYS A 5 -7.70 -0.32 4.50
CA CYS A 5 -7.85 -1.20 3.34
C CYS A 5 -9.33 -1.47 3.00
N SER A 6 -10.10 -2.02 3.94
CA SER A 6 -11.52 -2.37 3.71
C SER A 6 -12.45 -1.16 3.80
N GLY A 7 -12.04 -0.11 4.53
CA GLY A 7 -12.80 1.12 4.65
C GLY A 7 -12.51 2.06 3.50
N HIS A 8 -11.52 2.94 3.69
CA HIS A 8 -11.27 4.05 2.76
C HIS A 8 -10.81 3.59 1.36
N PHE A 9 -9.82 2.72 1.30
CA PHE A 9 -9.21 2.34 0.02
C PHE A 9 -10.15 1.52 -0.88
N LYS A 10 -10.97 0.65 -0.30
CA LYS A 10 -12.04 -0.04 -1.04
C LYS A 10 -13.01 0.97 -1.66
N THR A 11 -13.43 1.98 -0.91
CA THR A 11 -14.31 3.04 -1.44
C THR A 11 -13.61 3.88 -2.51
N LEU A 12 -12.31 4.11 -2.38
CA LEU A 12 -11.51 4.81 -3.38
C LEU A 12 -11.53 4.08 -4.73
N ILE A 13 -11.35 2.75 -4.72
CA ILE A 13 -11.43 1.92 -5.93
C ILE A 13 -12.82 2.01 -6.58
N THR A 14 -13.90 2.05 -5.77
CA THR A 14 -15.26 2.30 -6.29
C THR A 14 -15.38 3.66 -6.97
N TYR A 15 -14.68 4.69 -6.50
CA TYR A 15 -14.63 5.96 -7.21
C TYR A 15 -13.82 5.88 -8.50
N TRP A 16 -12.68 5.19 -8.49
CA TRP A 16 -11.87 4.99 -9.70
C TRP A 16 -12.65 4.29 -10.81
N GLU A 17 -13.41 3.24 -10.47
CA GLU A 17 -14.31 2.54 -11.41
C GLU A 17 -15.34 3.49 -12.05
N ARG A 18 -15.82 4.50 -11.31
CA ARG A 18 -16.83 5.46 -11.79
C ARG A 18 -16.23 6.62 -12.59
N ILE A 19 -15.00 7.00 -12.28
CA ILE A 19 -14.32 8.15 -12.90
C ILE A 19 -13.61 7.71 -14.19
N LEU A 20 -13.01 6.52 -14.18
CA LEU A 20 -12.28 5.99 -15.33
C LEU A 20 -13.24 5.56 -16.43
N LEU A 21 -12.83 5.74 -17.68
CA LEU A 21 -13.53 5.17 -18.82
C LEU A 21 -13.50 3.64 -18.72
N PRO A 22 -14.59 2.92 -19.06
CA PRO A 22 -14.67 1.46 -18.91
C PRO A 22 -13.47 0.72 -19.52
N GLY A 23 -13.03 1.11 -20.72
CA GLY A 23 -11.88 0.47 -21.38
C GLY A 23 -10.55 0.67 -20.64
N VAL A 24 -10.34 1.80 -19.97
CA VAL A 24 -9.13 2.07 -19.17
C VAL A 24 -9.15 1.24 -17.89
N PHE A 25 -10.32 1.13 -17.26
CA PHE A 25 -10.49 0.31 -16.06
C PHE A 25 -10.28 -1.19 -16.37
N ASP A 26 -10.77 -1.67 -17.50
CA ASP A 26 -10.56 -3.05 -17.96
C ASP A 26 -9.08 -3.33 -18.27
N GLN A 27 -8.38 -2.40 -18.92
CA GLN A 27 -6.94 -2.50 -19.14
C GLN A 27 -6.16 -2.57 -17.82
N GLY A 28 -6.50 -1.71 -16.86
CA GLY A 28 -5.91 -1.74 -15.52
C GLY A 28 -6.23 -3.05 -14.78
N SER A 29 -7.47 -3.55 -14.91
CA SER A 29 -7.91 -4.82 -14.33
C SER A 29 -7.09 -6.00 -14.86
N ASN A 30 -6.85 -6.05 -16.18
CA ASN A 30 -6.02 -7.07 -16.81
C ASN A 30 -4.53 -6.95 -16.47
N TYR A 31 -4.04 -5.71 -16.30
CA TYR A 31 -2.67 -5.47 -15.84
C TYR A 31 -2.41 -6.10 -14.47
N LEU A 32 -3.38 -6.11 -13.55
CA LEU A 32 -3.16 -6.76 -12.25
C LEU A 32 -2.94 -8.26 -12.34
N ILE A 33 -3.60 -8.93 -13.29
CA ILE A 33 -3.48 -10.38 -13.47
C ILE A 33 -2.09 -10.74 -14.01
N SER A 34 -1.49 -9.86 -14.83
CA SER A 34 -0.16 -10.09 -15.39
C SER A 34 0.98 -9.88 -14.39
N ILE A 35 0.71 -9.28 -13.23
CA ILE A 35 1.71 -9.11 -12.18
C ILE A 35 1.99 -10.46 -11.51
N ILE A 36 3.22 -10.92 -11.65
CA ILE A 36 3.74 -12.09 -10.94
C ILE A 36 4.29 -11.62 -9.60
N LEU A 37 3.65 -12.07 -8.52
CA LEU A 37 4.10 -11.77 -7.16
C LEU A 37 5.11 -12.83 -6.65
N PRO A 38 6.08 -12.43 -5.81
CA PRO A 38 6.96 -13.37 -5.13
C PRO A 38 6.19 -14.41 -4.30
N HIS A 39 6.81 -15.58 -4.06
CA HIS A 39 6.21 -16.68 -3.27
C HIS A 39 5.80 -16.28 -1.84
N SER A 40 6.38 -15.21 -1.30
CA SER A 40 6.03 -14.65 0.02
C SER A 40 4.60 -14.09 0.08
N PHE A 41 4.00 -13.76 -1.07
CA PHE A 41 2.62 -13.28 -1.16
C PHE A 41 1.65 -14.46 -1.19
N LYS A 42 0.61 -14.39 -0.34
CA LYS A 42 -0.37 -15.47 -0.20
C LYS A 42 -1.34 -15.55 -1.38
N TYR A 43 -1.55 -14.44 -2.09
CA TYR A 43 -2.58 -14.30 -3.11
C TYR A 43 -1.97 -13.69 -4.36
N GLN A 44 -2.25 -14.28 -5.52
CA GLN A 44 -2.12 -13.58 -6.79
C GLN A 44 -3.24 -12.54 -6.88
N PHE A 45 -2.99 -11.43 -7.59
CA PHE A 45 -4.04 -10.44 -7.79
C PHE A 45 -5.14 -11.00 -8.69
N MET A 46 -6.38 -10.78 -8.24
CA MET A 46 -7.56 -10.98 -9.06
C MET A 46 -7.79 -9.72 -9.92
N PRO A 47 -8.59 -9.80 -10.99
CA PRO A 47 -8.96 -8.63 -11.77
C PRO A 47 -9.49 -7.50 -10.89
N LEU A 48 -9.13 -6.25 -11.18
CA LEU A 48 -9.61 -5.09 -10.41
C LEU A 48 -11.13 -4.97 -10.46
N ILE A 49 -11.78 -5.37 -11.56
CA ILE A 49 -13.25 -5.35 -11.68
C ILE A 49 -13.95 -6.25 -10.66
N GLN A 50 -13.23 -7.22 -10.07
CA GLN A 50 -13.75 -8.11 -9.03
C GLN A 50 -13.33 -7.66 -7.62
N TYR A 51 -12.91 -6.40 -7.44
CA TYR A 51 -12.45 -5.88 -6.14
C TYR A 51 -13.45 -6.08 -5.00
N HIS A 52 -14.75 -6.14 -5.27
CA HIS A 52 -15.77 -6.44 -4.27
C HIS A 52 -15.55 -7.78 -3.54
N GLN A 53 -14.96 -8.76 -4.22
CA GLN A 53 -14.65 -10.10 -3.69
C GLN A 53 -13.29 -10.17 -3.00
N TRP A 54 -12.47 -9.11 -3.08
CA TRP A 54 -11.15 -9.12 -2.51
C TRP A 54 -11.20 -9.14 -0.98
N LYS A 55 -10.30 -9.93 -0.39
CA LYS A 55 -10.06 -9.92 1.05
C LYS A 55 -9.22 -8.70 1.43
N THR A 56 -9.31 -8.24 2.67
CA THR A 56 -8.52 -7.10 3.18
C THR A 56 -7.02 -7.25 2.93
N LYS A 57 -6.48 -8.48 3.02
CA LYS A 57 -5.07 -8.74 2.74
C LYS A 57 -4.68 -8.39 1.29
N MET A 58 -5.55 -8.68 0.32
CA MET A 58 -5.31 -8.29 -1.08
C MET A 58 -5.36 -6.78 -1.27
N PHE A 59 -6.30 -6.09 -0.63
CA PHE A 59 -6.32 -4.62 -0.64
C PHE A 59 -5.06 -4.02 -0.05
N ARG A 60 -4.53 -4.59 1.04
CA ARG A 60 -3.26 -4.16 1.64
C ARG A 60 -2.11 -4.36 0.66
N ASP A 61 -2.00 -5.55 0.07
CA ASP A 61 -0.91 -5.88 -0.83
C ASP A 61 -0.97 -5.01 -2.11
N PHE A 62 -2.17 -4.76 -2.63
CA PHE A 62 -2.39 -3.82 -3.73
C PHE A 62 -1.97 -2.40 -3.33
N LEU A 63 -2.47 -1.89 -2.20
CA LEU A 63 -2.16 -0.54 -1.70
C LEU A 63 -0.66 -0.33 -1.53
N LEU A 64 0.03 -1.23 -0.82
CA LEU A 64 1.42 -1.01 -0.44
C LEU A 64 2.42 -1.24 -1.57
N TYR A 65 2.14 -2.15 -2.51
CA TYR A 65 3.14 -2.60 -3.48
C TYR A 65 2.82 -2.27 -4.93
N VAL A 66 1.55 -2.23 -5.32
CA VAL A 66 1.16 -2.10 -6.74
C VAL A 66 0.52 -0.75 -7.05
N SER A 67 -0.21 -0.18 -6.08
CA SER A 67 -1.02 1.01 -6.30
C SER A 67 -0.27 2.22 -6.87
N PRO A 68 1.00 2.54 -6.51
CA PRO A 68 1.71 3.68 -7.09
C PRO A 68 1.94 3.54 -8.58
N ILE A 69 2.31 2.32 -9.01
CA ILE A 69 2.54 2.00 -10.42
C ILE A 69 1.20 2.02 -11.16
N PHE A 70 0.19 1.39 -10.57
CA PHE A 70 -1.16 1.35 -11.13
C PHE A 70 -1.72 2.77 -11.38
N VAL A 71 -1.67 3.65 -10.38
CA VAL A 71 -2.22 5.01 -10.55
C VAL A 71 -1.44 5.83 -11.57
N SER A 72 -0.12 5.62 -11.66
CA SER A 72 0.72 6.36 -12.62
C SER A 72 0.47 5.92 -14.07
N LEU A 73 -0.03 4.71 -14.28
CA LEU A 73 -0.31 4.17 -15.62
C LEU A 73 -1.75 4.41 -16.08
N PHE A 74 -2.73 4.33 -15.17
CA PHE A 74 -4.15 4.25 -15.53
C PHE A 74 -4.99 5.45 -15.06
N LEU A 75 -4.55 6.21 -14.06
CA LEU A 75 -5.29 7.37 -13.56
C LEU A 75 -4.79 8.67 -14.18
N PRO A 76 -5.66 9.69 -14.34
CA PRO A 76 -5.23 11.04 -14.67
C PRO A 76 -4.19 11.57 -13.69
N ASP A 77 -3.19 12.30 -14.18
CA ASP A 77 -2.06 12.81 -13.39
C ASP A 77 -2.47 13.50 -12.09
N SER A 78 -3.55 14.28 -12.13
CA SER A 78 -4.04 15.03 -10.98
C SER A 78 -4.60 14.11 -9.88
N LEU A 79 -5.29 13.03 -10.26
CA LEU A 79 -5.81 12.01 -9.35
C LEU A 79 -4.70 11.10 -8.83
N ALA A 80 -3.75 10.73 -9.70
CA ALA A 80 -2.59 9.93 -9.33
C ALA A 80 -1.75 10.67 -8.28
N LEU A 81 -1.43 11.95 -8.52
CA LEU A 81 -0.68 12.78 -7.57
C LEU A 81 -1.41 12.92 -6.23
N HIS A 82 -2.72 13.17 -6.25
CA HIS A 82 -3.52 13.26 -5.04
C HIS A 82 -3.48 11.94 -4.25
N PHE A 83 -3.68 10.81 -4.91
CA PHE A 83 -3.56 9.50 -4.26
C PHE A 83 -2.16 9.21 -3.72
N LEU A 84 -1.10 9.64 -4.42
CA LEU A 84 0.27 9.41 -3.98
C LEU A 84 0.59 10.08 -2.63
N HIS A 85 -0.03 11.23 -2.31
CA HIS A 85 0.11 11.84 -0.98
C HIS A 85 -0.42 10.92 0.12
N TYR A 86 -1.60 10.32 -0.10
CA TYR A 86 -2.17 9.33 0.81
C TYR A 86 -1.35 8.04 0.89
N PHE A 87 -0.87 7.55 -0.26
CA PHE A 87 -0.01 6.37 -0.32
C PHE A 87 1.26 6.56 0.51
N VAL A 88 1.96 7.69 0.35
CA VAL A 88 3.18 7.98 1.11
C VAL A 88 2.86 8.02 2.61
N TYR A 89 1.82 8.75 3.02
CA TYR A 89 1.40 8.80 4.42
C TYR A 89 1.18 7.39 5.02
N ILE A 90 0.39 6.55 4.37
CA ILE A 90 0.11 5.19 4.87
C ILE A 90 1.35 4.29 4.83
N ARG A 91 2.15 4.38 3.76
CA ARG A 91 3.36 3.56 3.61
C ARG A 91 4.38 3.89 4.68
N THR A 92 4.61 5.17 4.95
CA THR A 92 5.53 5.59 6.01
C THR A 92 5.03 5.09 7.37
N LEU A 93 3.75 5.30 7.71
CA LEU A 93 3.20 4.76 8.97
C LEU A 93 3.27 3.22 9.09
N TYR A 94 3.32 2.52 7.95
CA TYR A 94 3.42 1.07 7.92
C TYR A 94 4.83 0.55 8.14
N PHE A 95 5.84 1.21 7.56
CA PHE A 95 7.21 0.72 7.52
C PHE A 95 8.24 1.55 8.29
N TYR A 96 7.85 2.66 8.93
CA TYR A 96 8.83 3.52 9.61
C TYR A 96 9.67 2.70 10.59
N ASP A 97 10.97 3.01 10.61
CA ASP A 97 11.93 2.44 11.56
C ASP A 97 12.32 3.50 12.58
N HIS A 98 12.58 4.73 12.11
CA HIS A 98 12.91 5.87 12.97
C HIS A 98 11.77 6.89 13.03
N VAL A 99 11.53 7.43 14.23
CA VAL A 99 10.45 8.41 14.48
C VAL A 99 10.61 9.67 13.62
N THR A 100 11.83 10.05 13.26
CA THR A 100 12.13 11.19 12.38
C THR A 100 11.53 11.04 10.98
N GLU A 101 11.28 9.81 10.51
CA GLU A 101 10.59 9.57 9.24
C GLU A 101 9.11 9.99 9.28
N LEU A 102 8.55 10.14 10.49
CA LEU A 102 7.18 10.57 10.71
C LEU A 102 7.03 12.10 10.78
N ASP A 103 8.13 12.84 10.65
CA ASP A 103 8.12 14.29 10.66
C ASP A 103 7.50 14.83 9.37
N GLY A 104 6.53 15.73 9.51
CA GLY A 104 5.88 16.39 8.37
C GLY A 104 4.91 15.53 7.53
N ILE A 105 4.80 14.21 7.76
CA ILE A 105 3.89 13.35 6.95
C ILE A 105 2.41 13.71 7.13
N GLU A 106 2.05 14.35 8.25
CA GLU A 106 0.70 14.87 8.49
C GLU A 106 0.30 15.89 7.43
N ASN A 107 1.25 16.70 6.94
CA ASN A 107 0.97 17.70 5.91
C ASN A 107 0.52 17.04 4.60
N LEU A 108 1.13 15.90 4.25
CA LEU A 108 0.72 15.11 3.08
C LEU A 108 -0.72 14.58 3.25
N PHE A 109 -1.05 14.10 4.45
CA PHE A 109 -2.38 13.60 4.73
C PHE A 109 -3.43 14.72 4.83
N ASN A 110 -3.09 15.86 5.41
CA ASN A 110 -3.98 17.02 5.51
C ASN A 110 -4.33 17.56 4.12
N TYR A 111 -3.34 17.70 3.23
CA TYR A 111 -3.59 18.06 1.83
C TYR A 111 -4.51 17.05 1.15
N TYR A 112 -4.25 15.75 1.35
CA TYR A 112 -5.12 14.70 0.81
C TYR A 112 -6.56 14.81 1.32
N TYR A 113 -6.71 14.97 2.64
CA TYR A 113 -7.99 15.03 3.35
C TYR A 113 -8.82 16.24 2.93
N GLU A 114 -8.22 17.43 2.89
CA GLU A 114 -8.90 18.67 2.52
C GLU A 114 -9.39 18.64 1.06
N ARG A 115 -8.59 18.05 0.16
CA ARG A 115 -8.88 18.03 -1.28
C ARG A 115 -9.68 16.82 -1.75
N ILE A 116 -10.03 15.88 -0.87
CA ILE A 116 -10.71 14.62 -1.26
C ILE A 116 -12.03 14.87 -2.00
N THR A 117 -12.76 15.94 -1.66
CA THR A 117 -14.04 16.30 -2.28
C THR A 117 -13.88 16.87 -3.68
N ASP A 118 -12.77 17.58 -3.91
CA ASP A 118 -12.48 18.23 -5.19
C ASP A 118 -12.20 17.16 -6.26
N TYR A 119 -11.52 16.08 -5.85
CA TYR A 119 -11.12 14.98 -6.73
C TYR A 119 -12.16 13.86 -6.86
N TYR A 120 -12.83 13.46 -5.77
CA TYR A 120 -13.71 12.29 -5.73
C TYR A 120 -15.18 12.62 -5.47
N GLY A 121 -15.52 13.92 -5.32
CA GLY A 121 -16.86 14.42 -5.07
C GLY A 121 -17.26 14.39 -3.58
N LYS A 122 -18.32 15.10 -3.22
CA LYS A 122 -18.73 15.30 -1.80
C LYS A 122 -18.94 14.03 -0.99
N LYS A 123 -19.33 12.91 -1.63
CA LYS A 123 -19.58 11.63 -0.94
C LYS A 123 -18.29 10.94 -0.46
N SER A 124 -17.12 11.43 -0.86
CA SER A 124 -15.81 10.83 -0.51
C SER A 124 -15.35 11.15 0.92
N GLN A 125 -15.98 12.11 1.61
CA GLN A 125 -15.71 12.41 3.02
C GLN A 125 -16.32 11.35 3.94
N LEU A 126 -15.60 10.25 4.10
CA LEU A 126 -16.01 9.15 4.96
C LEU A 126 -15.56 9.39 6.40
N CYS A 127 -16.36 8.90 7.36
CA CYS A 127 -15.96 8.85 8.76
C CYS A 127 -14.67 8.02 8.96
N THR A 128 -14.50 6.96 8.16
CA THR A 128 -13.25 6.20 8.12
C THR A 128 -12.07 7.09 7.75
N LEU A 129 -12.22 7.99 6.79
CA LEU A 129 -11.15 8.91 6.40
C LEU A 129 -10.80 9.88 7.55
N HIS A 130 -11.79 10.42 8.25
CA HIS A 130 -11.56 11.26 9.44
C HIS A 130 -10.74 10.56 10.52
N LEU A 131 -11.02 9.28 10.79
CA LEU A 131 -10.26 8.49 11.76
C LEU A 131 -8.77 8.32 11.40
N HIS A 132 -8.37 8.53 10.14
CA HIS A 132 -6.96 8.49 9.74
C HIS A 132 -6.16 9.72 10.20
N LEU A 133 -6.81 10.83 10.59
CA LEU A 133 -6.13 11.98 11.21
C LEU A 133 -5.40 11.57 12.48
N HIS A 134 -5.98 10.64 13.24
CA HIS A 134 -5.41 10.13 14.49
C HIS A 134 -4.43 8.98 14.28
N LEU A 135 -4.20 8.53 13.03
CA LEU A 135 -3.44 7.30 12.79
C LEU A 135 -1.97 7.46 13.19
N LYS A 136 -1.36 8.61 12.92
CA LYS A 136 0.01 8.89 13.33
C LYS A 136 0.17 8.81 14.85
N ASP A 137 -0.73 9.42 15.62
CA ASP A 137 -0.69 9.36 17.09
C ASP A 137 -0.79 7.92 17.61
N GLN A 138 -1.64 7.10 17.00
CA GLN A 138 -1.76 5.69 17.34
C GLN A 138 -0.46 4.94 17.03
N VAL A 139 0.17 5.27 15.91
CA VAL A 139 1.43 4.66 15.48
C VAL A 139 2.62 5.06 16.36
N LEU A 140 2.65 6.31 16.85
CA LEU A 140 3.62 6.78 17.83
C LEU A 140 3.46 6.09 19.19
N LYS A 141 2.21 5.82 19.61
CA LYS A 141 1.91 5.16 20.90
C LYS A 141 2.12 3.65 20.88
N HIS A 142 1.84 2.99 19.75
CA HIS A 142 1.75 1.53 19.68
C HIS A 142 2.79 0.87 18.76
N GLY A 143 3.51 1.65 17.95
CA GLY A 143 4.44 1.15 16.94
C GLY A 143 3.85 1.10 15.53
N ALA A 144 4.71 0.75 14.56
CA ALA A 144 4.37 0.67 13.14
C ALA A 144 3.15 -0.20 12.82
N LEU A 145 2.40 0.20 11.78
CA LEU A 145 1.17 -0.50 11.41
C LEU A 145 1.42 -1.95 11.02
N VAL A 146 2.62 -2.29 10.53
CA VAL A 146 3.00 -3.68 10.25
C VAL A 146 2.85 -4.56 11.50
N PHE A 147 3.29 -4.08 12.66
CA PHE A 147 3.26 -4.83 13.93
C PHE A 147 1.94 -4.69 14.68
N THR A 148 1.30 -3.52 14.62
CA THR A 148 0.08 -3.25 15.37
C THR A 148 -1.18 -3.76 14.67
N SER A 149 -1.12 -4.00 13.35
CA SER A 149 -2.26 -4.52 12.59
C SER A 149 -2.72 -5.91 13.03
N CYS A 150 -4.01 -6.22 12.81
CA CYS A 150 -4.57 -7.53 13.12
C CYS A 150 -4.14 -8.64 12.16
N PHE A 151 -3.47 -8.34 11.05
CA PHE A 151 -3.15 -9.34 10.03
C PHE A 151 -2.25 -10.48 10.51
N ALA A 152 -1.25 -10.15 11.35
CA ALA A 152 -0.38 -11.17 11.94
C ALA A 152 -1.17 -12.08 12.88
N ARG A 153 -2.04 -11.49 13.72
CA ARG A 153 -2.91 -12.20 14.66
C ARG A 153 -3.92 -13.10 13.94
N GLU A 154 -4.60 -12.58 12.92
CA GLU A 154 -5.54 -13.35 12.09
C GLU A 154 -4.86 -14.51 11.37
N SER A 155 -3.65 -14.30 10.86
CA SER A 155 -2.87 -15.35 10.21
C SER A 155 -2.49 -16.44 11.21
N TYR A 156 -2.10 -16.06 12.42
CA TYR A 156 -1.80 -17.00 13.49
C TYR A 156 -3.03 -17.79 13.93
N ILE A 157 -4.16 -17.12 14.20
CA ILE A 157 -5.43 -17.79 14.54
C ILE A 157 -5.86 -18.74 13.41
N GLY A 158 -5.74 -18.32 12.15
CA GLY A 158 -6.03 -19.15 11.00
C GLY A 158 -5.15 -20.40 10.92
N GLN A 159 -3.91 -20.33 11.38
CA GLN A 159 -3.02 -21.48 11.48
C GLN A 159 -3.40 -22.36 12.68
N SER A 160 -3.71 -21.76 13.83
CA SER A 160 -4.19 -22.44 15.04
C SER A 160 -5.43 -23.29 14.79
N VAL A 161 -6.38 -22.79 14.00
CA VAL A 161 -7.59 -23.54 13.64
C VAL A 161 -7.25 -24.77 12.80
N LYS A 162 -6.23 -24.72 11.95
CA LYS A 162 -5.81 -25.89 11.15
C LYS A 162 -5.20 -27.01 11.99
N TRP A 163 -4.73 -26.72 13.20
CA TRP A 163 -4.28 -27.75 14.14
C TRP A 163 -5.45 -28.56 14.72
N CYS A 164 -6.67 -28.02 14.65
CA CYS A 164 -7.88 -28.61 15.23
C CYS A 164 -8.76 -29.26 14.13
N LEU A 165 -8.27 -30.34 13.51
CA LEU A 165 -8.97 -30.99 12.38
C LEU A 165 -10.14 -31.89 12.83
N GLY A 166 -10.06 -32.46 14.03
CA GLY A 166 -11.08 -33.36 14.58
C GLY A 166 -12.12 -32.66 15.46
N ARG A 167 -13.30 -33.29 15.63
CA ARG A 167 -14.40 -32.77 16.48
C ARG A 167 -14.30 -33.17 17.96
N LYS A 168 -13.42 -34.12 18.31
CA LYS A 168 -13.20 -34.60 19.68
C LYS A 168 -11.83 -34.16 20.16
N TYR A 169 -11.69 -33.90 21.47
CA TYR A 169 -10.40 -33.56 22.08
C TYR A 169 -9.70 -32.37 21.40
N ILE A 170 -10.45 -31.30 21.14
CA ILE A 170 -9.96 -30.12 20.40
C ILE A 170 -8.81 -29.45 21.16
N LEU A 171 -8.92 -29.37 22.50
CA LEU A 171 -7.89 -28.77 23.35
C LEU A 171 -6.59 -29.57 23.30
N GLU A 172 -6.68 -30.89 23.36
CA GLU A 172 -5.54 -31.80 23.31
C GLU A 172 -4.86 -31.76 21.94
N GLN A 173 -5.64 -31.73 20.85
CA GLN A 173 -5.11 -31.51 19.50
C GLN A 173 -4.34 -30.19 19.42
N PHE A 174 -4.94 -29.10 19.92
CA PHE A 174 -4.31 -27.78 19.91
C PHE A 174 -3.00 -27.76 20.72
N ILE A 175 -3.02 -28.25 21.96
CA ILE A 175 -1.85 -28.27 22.85
C ILE A 175 -0.72 -29.11 22.24
N THR A 176 -1.05 -30.26 21.65
CA THR A 176 -0.07 -31.14 21.00
C THR A 176 0.63 -30.43 19.85
N TRP A 177 -0.14 -29.86 18.91
CA TRP A 177 0.44 -29.16 17.76
C TRP A 177 1.16 -27.87 18.14
N TYR A 178 0.65 -27.12 19.11
CA TYR A 178 1.35 -25.97 19.65
C TYR A 178 2.70 -26.35 20.27
N SER A 179 2.75 -27.45 21.03
CA SER A 179 4.00 -27.95 21.64
C SER A 179 5.01 -28.40 20.58
N VAL A 180 4.53 -29.05 19.51
CA VAL A 180 5.37 -29.42 18.35
C VAL A 180 5.91 -28.17 17.65
N ASP A 181 5.06 -27.19 17.35
CA ASP A 181 5.44 -25.93 16.69
C ASP A 181 6.50 -25.15 17.50
N ARG A 182 6.30 -25.03 18.82
CA ARG A 182 7.27 -24.40 19.73
C ARG A 182 8.59 -25.16 19.79
N SER A 183 8.54 -26.50 19.82
CA SER A 183 9.75 -27.34 19.85
C SER A 183 10.53 -27.24 18.53
N LEU A 184 9.84 -27.18 17.40
CA LEU A 184 10.45 -26.94 16.09
C LEU A 184 11.04 -25.53 16.00
N ALA A 185 10.35 -24.51 16.50
CA ALA A 185 10.86 -23.14 16.52
C ALA A 185 12.11 -22.97 17.43
N LEU A 186 12.19 -23.73 18.54
CA LEU A 186 13.35 -23.74 19.42
C LEU A 186 14.57 -24.44 18.79
N LYS A 187 14.35 -25.51 18.02
CA LYS A 187 15.41 -26.23 17.29
C LYS A 187 15.84 -25.53 16.01
N ASN A 188 14.87 -25.00 15.29
CA ASN A 188 15.05 -24.20 14.07
C ASN A 188 14.97 -22.71 14.43
N SER A 189 15.66 -22.27 15.50
CA SER A 189 15.84 -20.83 15.69
C SER A 189 16.74 -20.32 14.57
N MET A 190 16.16 -20.14 13.39
CA MET A 190 16.71 -19.34 12.32
C MET A 190 17.05 -18.01 12.99
N LYS A 191 18.34 -17.68 13.00
CA LYS A 191 18.78 -16.38 13.47
C LYS A 191 18.09 -15.33 12.60
N LEU A 192 17.95 -14.10 13.09
CA LEU A 192 17.35 -13.01 12.31
C LEU A 192 18.00 -12.91 10.90
N ASN A 193 19.30 -13.19 10.84
CA ASN A 193 20.15 -13.22 9.64
C ASN A 193 19.88 -14.39 8.67
N ASP A 194 19.11 -15.40 9.10
CA ASP A 194 18.70 -16.55 8.28
C ASP A 194 17.29 -16.33 7.69
N ILE A 195 16.47 -15.48 8.32
CA ILE A 195 15.08 -15.15 7.93
C ILE A 195 15.08 -13.94 7.00
N PHE A 196 15.75 -12.89 7.44
CA PHE A 196 16.21 -11.84 6.57
C PHE A 196 17.61 -12.28 6.20
N TYR A 197 17.86 -12.63 4.93
CA TYR A 197 19.15 -12.18 4.40
C TYR A 197 19.24 -10.73 4.87
N VAL A 198 20.36 -10.35 5.49
CA VAL A 198 20.71 -8.93 5.46
C VAL A 198 20.64 -8.62 3.97
N GLU A 199 19.51 -8.09 3.52
CA GLU A 199 19.41 -7.35 2.29
C GLU A 199 20.37 -6.23 2.63
N LYS A 200 21.66 -6.46 2.37
CA LYS A 200 22.49 -5.42 1.82
C LYS A 200 21.62 -4.97 0.68
N PHE A 201 20.94 -3.85 0.89
CA PHE A 201 20.41 -3.05 -0.18
C PHE A 201 21.62 -2.88 -1.09
N ILE A 202 21.74 -3.76 -2.09
CA ILE A 202 22.55 -3.50 -3.25
C ILE A 202 21.93 -2.20 -3.71
N GLY A 203 22.71 -1.11 -3.72
CA GLY A 203 22.24 0.26 -3.97
C GLY A 203 21.57 0.47 -5.34
N ASN A 204 21.17 -0.60 -6.02
CA ASN A 204 20.67 -0.65 -7.39
C ASN A 204 19.21 -1.13 -7.48
N TYR A 205 18.43 -1.19 -6.38
CA TYR A 205 16.96 -1.33 -6.52
C TYR A 205 16.33 -0.10 -7.19
N ILE A 206 17.03 1.04 -7.09
CA ILE A 206 16.85 2.13 -8.03
C ILE A 206 17.63 1.77 -9.29
N ASN A 207 16.94 1.25 -10.30
CA ASN A 207 17.50 1.26 -11.63
C ASN A 207 17.66 2.75 -12.02
N MET A 208 18.87 3.30 -11.86
CA MET A 208 19.17 4.70 -12.18
C MET A 208 18.85 5.02 -13.64
N LEU A 209 18.90 4.01 -14.51
CA LEU A 209 18.48 4.10 -15.91
C LEU A 209 16.96 4.19 -16.05
N LEU A 210 16.19 3.55 -15.17
CA LEU A 210 14.73 3.70 -15.09
C LEU A 210 14.36 5.08 -14.53
N ILE A 211 15.08 5.58 -13.52
CA ILE A 211 14.89 6.95 -13.00
C ILE A 211 15.30 7.98 -14.04
N GLN A 212 16.43 7.82 -14.72
CA GLN A 212 16.83 8.69 -15.83
C GLN A 212 15.82 8.64 -16.96
N ASN A 213 15.33 7.46 -17.37
CA ASN A 213 14.25 7.38 -18.36
C ASN A 213 12.96 8.07 -17.90
N TYR A 214 12.64 8.02 -16.61
CA TYR A 214 11.50 8.74 -16.04
C TYR A 214 11.74 10.26 -16.00
N GLN A 215 12.93 10.70 -15.57
CA GLN A 215 13.35 12.10 -15.56
C GLN A 215 13.43 12.66 -16.97
N ASP A 216 13.93 11.91 -17.95
CA ASP A 216 13.98 12.27 -19.36
C ASP A 216 12.58 12.35 -19.97
N LYS A 217 11.67 11.43 -19.61
CA LYS A 217 10.25 11.54 -19.97
C LYS A 217 9.59 12.76 -19.34
N LEU A 218 9.86 13.07 -18.07
CA LEU A 218 9.37 14.27 -17.39
C LEU A 218 9.97 15.56 -18.01
N ASN A 219 11.24 15.53 -18.42
CA ASN A 219 11.91 16.61 -19.13
C ASN A 219 11.35 16.80 -20.54
N LEU A 220 11.08 15.73 -21.28
CA LEU A 220 10.40 15.80 -22.57
C LEU A 220 8.96 16.33 -22.44
N CYS A 221 8.23 15.93 -21.39
CA CYS A 221 6.90 16.46 -21.10
C CYS A 221 6.93 17.94 -20.69
N SER A 222 7.94 18.39 -19.94
CA SER A 222 8.12 19.80 -19.58
C SER A 222 8.64 20.66 -20.74
N ILE A 223 9.46 20.11 -21.64
CA ILE A 223 9.88 20.74 -22.90
C ILE A 223 8.68 20.86 -23.86
N LYS A 224 7.85 19.82 -24.00
CA LYS A 224 6.58 19.90 -24.77
C LYS A 224 5.60 20.90 -24.16
N LYS A 225 5.53 21.00 -22.82
CA LYS A 225 4.81 22.07 -22.14
C LYS A 225 5.40 23.45 -22.43
N LYS A 226 6.72 23.64 -22.39
CA LYS A 226 7.38 24.91 -22.75
C LYS A 226 7.18 25.30 -24.21
N MET A 227 7.18 24.34 -25.15
CA MET A 227 6.85 24.59 -26.55
C MET A 227 5.37 24.95 -26.74
N ASN A 228 4.46 24.43 -25.92
CA ASN A 228 3.04 24.80 -25.92
C ASN A 228 2.73 26.04 -25.06
N LEU A 229 3.66 26.49 -24.20
CA LEU A 229 3.53 27.63 -23.27
C LEU A 229 4.39 28.83 -23.71
N THR A 230 4.84 28.87 -24.97
CA THR A 230 5.26 30.13 -25.64
C THR A 230 4.10 31.11 -25.84
N GLY A 231 2.93 30.84 -25.24
CA GLY A 231 1.98 31.85 -24.80
C GLY A 231 1.78 31.76 -23.29
N SER A 232 2.22 32.79 -22.56
CA SER A 232 1.98 33.10 -21.13
C SER A 232 2.91 32.45 -20.07
N ASN A 233 3.81 33.30 -19.57
CA ASN A 233 4.77 33.12 -18.47
C ASN A 233 4.10 32.83 -17.12
N PHE A 234 4.66 31.92 -16.32
CA PHE A 234 4.85 32.08 -14.86
C PHE A 234 5.93 31.11 -14.36
N PHE A 235 6.93 31.64 -13.65
CA PHE A 235 8.05 30.92 -13.03
C PHE A 235 7.62 30.26 -11.71
N LEU A 236 8.14 29.06 -11.42
CA LEU A 236 8.31 28.59 -10.05
C LEU A 236 9.72 28.00 -9.91
N VAL A 237 10.52 28.65 -9.06
CA VAL A 237 11.88 28.26 -8.68
C VAL A 237 11.77 27.23 -7.57
N ILE A 238 12.45 26.08 -7.71
CA ILE A 238 12.75 25.18 -6.59
C ILE A 238 14.26 25.23 -6.39
N VAL A 239 14.69 25.86 -5.30
CA VAL A 239 16.05 25.79 -4.78
C VAL A 239 16.19 24.41 -4.10
N VAL A 240 17.23 23.70 -4.46
CA VAL A 240 17.64 22.44 -3.83
C VAL A 240 18.88 22.75 -3.01
N ASP A 241 18.80 22.58 -1.70
CA ASP A 241 19.93 22.28 -0.82
C ASP A 241 19.62 20.94 -0.12
#